data_AF-A0A9P9NB54-F1
#
_entry.id   AF-A0A9P9NB54-F1
#
_cell.length_a   1.000
_cell.length_b   1.000
_cell.length_c   1.000
_cell.angle_alpha   90.00
_cell.angle_beta   90.00
_cell.angle_gamma   90.00
#
_symmetry.space_group_name_H-M   'P 1'
#
loop_
_entity.id
_entity.type
_entity.pdbx_description
1 polymer ?
#
loop_
_entity_poly.entity_id
_entity_poly.type
_entity_poly.pdbx_seq_one_letter_code
_entity_poly.pdbx_strand_id
1 'polypeptide(L)'
;MKYSLGPVDDLVYDSLKKALSSNGSKGFCGEHLEKVFESTSDDSVLRVLITQAALSNGGPGKKSPYRKQEKEVLGFAAELLNQIRMAMTYISWDDPIKSKRKNNRDAFVEELMSDGVITP
;
A
#
# COMPACT_ATOMS: atom_id res chain seq x y z
N MET A 1 18.57 1.43 -6.70
CA MET A 1 18.94 2.84 -6.40
C MET A 1 19.28 2.93 -4.92
N LYS A 2 20.47 3.46 -4.58
CA LYS A 2 20.85 3.77 -3.20
C LYS A 2 20.54 5.25 -2.98
N TYR A 3 19.62 5.56 -2.07
CA TYR A 3 19.28 6.94 -1.72
C TYR A 3 20.40 7.52 -0.83
N SER A 4 20.78 8.78 -1.05
CA SER A 4 21.67 9.55 -0.18
C SER A 4 20.83 10.65 0.47
N LEU A 5 20.69 10.60 1.80
CA LEU A 5 19.94 11.54 2.64
C LEU A 5 20.84 12.64 3.24
N GLY A 6 22.05 12.85 2.71
CA GLY A 6 22.95 13.93 3.16
C GLY A 6 23.40 13.73 4.63
N PRO A 7 23.84 14.76 5.37
CA PRO A 7 24.33 14.61 6.75
C PRO A 7 23.28 14.12 7.77
N VAL A 8 22.01 14.02 7.35
CA VAL A 8 20.91 13.44 8.12
C VAL A 8 20.86 11.90 7.94
N ASP A 9 21.55 11.36 6.92
CA ASP A 9 21.76 9.93 6.69
C ASP A 9 22.24 9.28 7.98
N ASP A 10 23.37 9.70 8.54
CA ASP A 10 23.98 8.96 9.65
C ASP A 10 23.07 8.92 10.89
N LEU A 11 22.40 10.04 11.22
CA LEU A 11 21.57 10.13 12.43
C LEU A 11 20.26 9.36 12.32
N VAL A 12 19.58 9.49 11.17
CA VAL A 12 18.32 8.79 10.91
C VAL A 12 18.59 7.32 10.60
N TYR A 13 19.63 7.02 9.83
CA TYR A 13 20.00 5.66 9.48
C TYR A 13 20.45 4.88 10.72
N ASP A 14 21.24 5.46 11.64
CA ASP A 14 21.60 4.77 12.87
C ASP A 14 20.41 4.54 13.79
N SER A 15 19.50 5.52 13.91
CA SER A 15 18.28 5.37 14.72
C SER A 15 17.34 4.31 14.13
N LEU A 16 17.15 4.33 12.81
CA LEU A 16 16.31 3.38 12.08
C LEU A 16 16.94 1.98 12.10
N LYS A 17 18.26 1.87 11.90
CA LYS A 17 19.02 0.63 11.93
C LYS A 17 19.06 0.03 13.33
N LYS A 18 19.19 0.84 14.40
CA LYS A 18 19.01 0.38 15.78
C LYS A 18 17.59 -0.11 16.05
N ALA A 19 16.57 0.60 15.59
CA ALA A 19 15.19 0.18 15.77
C ALA A 19 14.90 -1.16 15.06
N LEU A 20 15.45 -1.35 13.85
CA LEU A 20 15.35 -2.58 13.08
C LEU A 20 16.19 -3.74 13.64
N SER A 21 17.36 -3.45 14.23
CA SER A 21 18.28 -4.48 14.74
C SER A 21 18.02 -4.89 16.19
N SER A 22 17.44 -4.02 17.02
CA SER A 22 17.28 -4.26 18.46
C SER A 22 15.99 -4.98 18.84
N ASN A 23 14.95 -4.94 17.99
CA ASN A 23 13.67 -5.58 18.25
C ASN A 23 13.01 -5.98 16.93
N GLY A 24 13.19 -7.23 16.49
CA GLY A 24 12.45 -7.75 15.33
C GLY A 24 10.96 -7.45 15.47
N SER A 25 10.33 -6.92 14.41
CA SER A 25 8.93 -6.40 14.24
C SER A 25 8.33 -5.50 15.33
N LYS A 26 8.79 -5.56 16.59
CA LYS A 26 8.34 -4.81 17.77
C LYS A 26 9.06 -3.46 17.95
N GLY A 27 10.16 -3.22 17.23
CA GLY A 27 10.93 -1.97 17.34
C GLY A 27 10.28 -0.76 16.67
N PHE A 28 9.38 -0.97 15.70
CA PHE A 28 8.77 0.11 14.94
C PHE A 28 7.45 0.58 15.56
N CYS A 29 7.53 1.63 16.39
CA CYS A 29 6.39 2.29 17.03
C CYS A 29 6.12 3.71 16.48
N GLY A 30 4.95 4.27 16.80
CA GLY A 30 4.50 5.58 16.32
C GLY A 30 5.42 6.75 16.64
N GLU A 31 6.19 6.69 17.73
CA GLU A 31 7.15 7.75 18.10
C GLU A 31 8.29 7.91 17.08
N HIS A 32 8.72 6.82 16.43
CA HIS A 32 9.72 6.89 15.36
C HIS A 32 9.18 7.62 14.14
N LEU A 33 7.89 7.40 13.86
CA LEU A 33 7.19 8.06 12.76
C LEU A 33 7.05 9.55 13.03
N GLU A 34 6.59 9.92 14.22
CA GLU A 34 6.49 11.32 14.67
C GLU A 34 7.83 12.06 14.46
N LYS A 35 8.92 11.49 14.98
CA LYS A 35 10.27 12.09 14.85
C LYS A 35 10.70 12.29 13.40
N VAL A 36 10.45 11.33 12.51
CA VAL A 36 10.83 11.46 11.10
C VAL A 36 10.01 12.55 10.43
N PHE A 37 8.70 12.61 10.67
CA PHE A 37 7.87 13.65 10.07
C PHE A 37 8.21 15.06 10.61
N GLU A 38 8.56 15.19 11.89
CA GLU A 38 8.99 16.46 12.47
C GLU A 38 10.37 16.93 11.98
N SER A 39 11.27 15.99 11.68
CA SER A 39 12.69 16.30 11.38
C SER A 39 13.02 16.40 9.88
N THR A 40 12.09 16.10 8.99
CA THR A 40 12.33 16.13 7.53
C THR A 40 11.33 17.00 6.79
N SER A 41 11.67 17.45 5.58
CA SER A 41 10.72 18.10 4.67
C SER A 41 9.62 17.14 4.18
N ASP A 42 8.55 17.70 3.62
CA ASP A 42 7.41 16.94 3.08
C ASP A 42 7.82 16.02 1.91
N ASP A 43 8.78 16.45 1.12
CA ASP A 43 9.37 15.79 -0.05
C ASP A 43 10.49 14.79 0.34
N SER A 44 10.67 14.53 1.63
CA SER A 44 11.66 13.58 2.14
C SER A 44 11.29 12.13 1.81
N VAL A 45 12.25 11.42 1.20
CA VAL A 45 12.17 9.97 0.95
C VAL A 45 12.02 9.17 2.25
N LEU A 46 12.49 9.69 3.39
CA LEU A 46 12.31 9.04 4.68
C LEU A 46 10.84 8.95 5.11
N ARG A 47 10.04 9.98 4.81
CA ARG A 47 8.59 9.96 5.08
C ARG A 47 7.88 8.88 4.28
N VAL A 48 8.31 8.67 3.03
CA VAL A 48 7.82 7.57 2.18
C VAL A 48 8.15 6.22 2.81
N LEU A 49 9.42 5.98 3.13
CA LEU A 49 9.88 4.70 3.67
C LEU A 49 9.23 4.35 5.01
N ILE A 50 9.12 5.33 5.92
CA ILE A 50 8.52 5.08 7.23
C ILE A 50 7.01 4.86 7.15
N THR A 51 6.34 5.49 6.19
CA THR A 51 4.92 5.26 5.93
C THR A 51 4.67 3.87 5.32
N GLN A 52 5.54 3.41 4.43
CA GLN A 52 5.50 2.03 3.91
C GLN A 52 5.73 1.00 5.03
N ALA A 53 6.67 1.27 5.94
CA ALA A 53 6.88 0.44 7.12
C ALA A 53 5.63 0.39 8.02
N ALA A 54 4.99 1.54 8.25
CA ALA A 54 3.74 1.62 9.02
C ALA A 54 2.60 0.81 8.38
N LEU A 55 2.43 0.91 7.06
CA LEU A 55 1.46 0.09 6.33
C LEU A 55 1.75 -1.41 6.45
N SER A 56 3.03 -1.80 6.37
CA SER A 56 3.44 -3.20 6.45
C SER A 56 3.22 -3.79 7.85
N ASN A 57 3.48 -3.02 8.90
CA ASN A 57 3.38 -3.49 10.29
C ASN A 57 1.96 -3.42 10.86
N GLY A 58 1.18 -2.42 10.46
CA GLY A 58 -0.11 -2.10 11.09
C GLY A 58 -1.33 -2.17 10.17
N GLY A 59 -1.11 -2.18 8.85
CA GLY A 59 -2.16 -1.98 7.87
C GLY A 59 -2.87 -0.62 7.99
N PRO A 60 -3.72 -0.28 7.01
CA PRO A 60 -4.53 0.94 7.10
C PRO A 60 -5.81 0.74 7.95
N GLY A 61 -6.35 1.83 8.50
CA GLY A 61 -7.74 1.88 8.99
C GLY A 61 -7.93 1.86 10.51
N LYS A 62 -9.17 1.60 10.97
CA LYS A 62 -9.57 1.82 12.38
C LYS A 62 -8.80 0.99 13.43
N LYS A 63 -8.18 -0.11 13.02
CA LYS A 63 -7.36 -0.99 13.86
C LYS A 63 -5.86 -0.72 13.74
N SER A 64 -5.46 0.26 12.92
CA SER A 64 -4.06 0.67 12.76
C SER A 64 -3.50 1.12 14.12
N PRO A 65 -2.32 0.63 14.52
CA PRO A 65 -1.63 1.13 15.70
C PRO A 65 -1.17 2.59 15.53
N TYR A 66 -1.20 3.12 14.30
CA TYR A 66 -0.79 4.48 13.95
C TYR A 66 -1.97 5.46 13.82
N ARG A 67 -3.17 5.08 14.26
CA ARG A 67 -4.39 5.91 14.15
C ARG A 67 -4.27 7.26 14.86
N LYS A 68 -3.50 7.32 15.95
CA LYS A 68 -3.21 8.58 16.65
C LYS A 68 -2.39 9.50 15.73
N GLN A 69 -1.31 8.97 15.17
CA GLN A 69 -0.41 9.69 14.29
C GLN A 69 -1.10 10.16 13.01
N GLU A 70 -2.03 9.38 12.45
CA GLU A 70 -2.83 9.81 11.30
C GLU A 70 -3.57 11.15 11.55
N LYS A 71 -3.91 11.46 12.80
CA LYS A 71 -4.61 12.70 13.16
C LYS A 71 -3.68 13.81 13.61
N GLU A 72 -2.59 13.45 14.26
CA GLU A 72 -1.75 14.39 15.01
C GLU A 72 -0.45 14.74 14.26
N VAL A 73 0.05 13.86 13.39
CA VAL A 73 1.28 14.09 12.62
C VAL A 73 0.95 14.74 11.29
N LEU A 74 1.34 16.01 11.15
CA LEU A 74 1.12 16.78 9.94
C LEU A 74 1.78 16.07 8.74
N GLY A 75 1.01 15.93 7.65
CA GLY A 75 1.48 15.29 6.42
C GLY A 75 1.46 13.76 6.42
N PHE A 76 1.37 13.09 7.58
CA PHE A 76 1.37 11.63 7.62
C PHE A 76 0.12 11.01 6.97
N ALA A 77 -1.08 11.52 7.27
CA ALA A 77 -2.30 11.03 6.62
C ALA A 77 -2.29 11.21 5.10
N ALA A 78 -1.70 12.31 4.61
CA ALA A 78 -1.57 12.58 3.19
C ALA A 78 -0.63 11.57 2.51
N GLU A 79 0.54 11.32 3.11
CA GLU A 79 1.50 10.34 2.60
C GLU A 79 0.95 8.90 2.69
N LEU A 80 0.27 8.55 3.77
CA LEU A 80 -0.39 7.25 3.94
C LEU A 80 -1.42 6.99 2.84
N LEU A 81 -2.27 7.99 2.56
CA LEU A 81 -3.26 7.91 1.49
C LEU A 81 -2.59 7.79 0.11
N ASN A 82 -1.48 8.51 -0.10
CA ASN A 82 -0.71 8.44 -1.34
C ASN A 82 -0.16 7.02 -1.57
N GLN A 83 0.48 6.42 -0.56
CA GLN A 83 0.98 5.04 -0.63
C GLN A 83 -0.14 4.03 -0.91
N ILE A 84 -1.31 4.19 -0.28
CA ILE A 84 -2.48 3.33 -0.54
C ILE A 84 -2.94 3.47 -2.00
N ARG A 85 -3.02 4.69 -2.53
CA ARG A 85 -3.39 4.92 -3.93
C ARG A 85 -2.40 4.27 -4.89
N MET A 86 -1.10 4.42 -4.65
CA MET A 86 -0.06 3.78 -5.45
C MET A 86 -0.15 2.25 -5.43
N ALA A 87 -0.48 1.67 -4.27
CA ALA A 87 -0.74 0.24 -4.17
C ALA A 87 -2.00 -0.18 -4.94
N MET A 88 -3.07 0.64 -4.88
CA MET A 88 -4.33 0.38 -5.57
C MET A 88 -4.25 0.60 -7.08
N THR A 89 -3.34 1.42 -7.60
CA THR A 89 -3.16 1.57 -9.05
C THR A 89 -2.66 0.30 -9.75
N TYR A 90 -2.19 -0.71 -9.00
CA TYR A 90 -1.95 -2.06 -9.52
C TYR A 90 -3.23 -2.90 -9.69
N ILE A 91 -4.35 -2.45 -9.11
CA ILE A 91 -5.64 -3.10 -9.23
C ILE A 91 -6.35 -2.47 -10.44
N SER A 92 -6.40 -3.22 -11.53
CA SER A 92 -7.26 -2.92 -12.68
C SER A 92 -8.68 -2.69 -12.18
N TRP A 93 -9.21 -1.48 -12.36
CA TRP A 93 -10.63 -1.22 -12.17
C TRP A 93 -11.40 -2.03 -13.21
N ASP A 94 -12.01 -3.13 -12.77
CA ASP A 94 -12.91 -3.92 -13.61
C ASP A 94 -14.20 -3.14 -13.76
N ASP A 95 -14.41 -2.59 -14.94
CA ASP A 95 -15.59 -1.82 -15.29
C ASP A 95 -16.84 -2.70 -15.11
N PRO A 96 -17.75 -2.38 -14.16
CA PRO A 96 -18.92 -3.21 -13.89
C PRO A 96 -19.89 -3.25 -15.08
N ILE A 97 -19.77 -2.31 -16.03
CA ILE A 97 -20.56 -2.28 -17.26
C ILE A 97 -19.93 -3.17 -18.33
N LYS A 98 -18.60 -3.34 -18.32
CA LYS A 98 -17.88 -4.27 -19.22
C LYS A 98 -17.78 -5.67 -18.64
N SER A 99 -18.71 -6.10 -17.79
CA SER A 99 -18.87 -7.52 -17.49
C SER A 99 -18.88 -8.26 -18.83
N LYS A 100 -17.91 -9.16 -19.01
CA LYS A 100 -17.78 -9.94 -20.23
C LYS A 100 -19.13 -10.61 -20.45
N ARG A 101 -19.91 -10.14 -21.41
CA ARG A 101 -20.91 -10.97 -22.06
C ARG A 101 -20.11 -12.14 -22.58
N LYS A 102 -20.11 -13.27 -21.86
CA LYS A 102 -19.88 -14.56 -22.50
C LYS A 102 -20.87 -14.55 -23.66
N ASN A 103 -20.35 -14.54 -24.87
CA ASN A 103 -21.18 -14.72 -26.04
C ASN A 103 -21.77 -16.13 -25.91
N ASN A 104 -22.96 -16.22 -25.32
CA ASN A 104 -23.75 -17.43 -25.14
C ASN A 104 -24.18 -18.07 -26.47
N ARG A 105 -23.62 -17.63 -27.61
CA ARG A 105 -23.88 -18.26 -28.90
C ARG A 105 -23.19 -19.61 -29.02
N ASP A 106 -21.98 -19.75 -28.47
CA ASP A 106 -21.24 -21.01 -28.62
C ASP A 106 -21.77 -22.10 -27.65
N ALA A 107 -22.23 -21.70 -26.45
CA ALA A 107 -22.82 -22.62 -25.47
C ALA A 107 -24.22 -23.11 -25.86
N PHE A 108 -25.06 -22.25 -26.45
CA PHE A 108 -26.41 -22.63 -26.89
C PHE A 108 -26.38 -23.54 -28.12
N VAL A 109 -25.40 -23.36 -29.01
CA VAL A 109 -25.24 -24.23 -30.19
C VAL A 109 -24.72 -25.61 -29.78
N GLU A 110 -23.79 -25.72 -28.82
CA GLU A 110 -23.39 -27.03 -28.27
C GLU A 110 -24.54 -27.74 -27.55
N GLU A 111 -25.36 -27.02 -26.77
CA GLU A 111 -26.53 -27.59 -26.08
C GLU A 111 -27.59 -28.08 -27.08
N LEU A 112 -27.89 -27.31 -28.12
CA LEU A 112 -28.84 -27.71 -29.18
C LEU A 112 -28.34 -28.86 -30.08
N MET A 113 -27.02 -28.96 -30.28
CA MET A 113 -26.41 -30.10 -30.98
C MET A 113 -26.40 -31.35 -30.11
N SER A 114 -26.21 -31.21 -28.79
CA SER A 114 -26.30 -32.31 -27.82
C SER A 114 -27.74 -32.84 -27.69
N ASP A 115 -28.74 -31.96 -27.79
CA ASP A 115 -30.17 -32.31 -27.70
C ASP A 115 -30.77 -32.75 -29.05
N GLY A 116 -29.97 -32.81 -30.12
CA GLY A 116 -30.40 -33.32 -31.44
C GLY A 116 -31.40 -32.42 -32.18
N VAL A 117 -31.54 -31.16 -31.78
CA VAL A 117 -32.49 -30.21 -32.36
C VAL A 117 -31.98 -29.66 -33.71
N ILE A 118 -30.66 -29.66 -33.93
CA ILE A 118 -30.01 -29.18 -35.16
C ILE A 118 -28.97 -30.22 -35.61
N THR A 119 -28.93 -30.51 -36.92
CA THR A 119 -27.91 -31.38 -37.56
C THR A 119 -26.91 -30.52 -38.33
N PRO A 120 -25.66 -31.00 -38.52
CA PRO A 120 -24.55 -30.18 -39.06
C PRO A 120 -24.82 -29.58 -40.44
#